data_AF-A0A1Y3WI20-F1
#
_entry.id   AF-A0A1Y3WI20-F1
#
_cell.length_a   1.000
_cell.length_b   1.000
_cell.length_c   1.000
_cell.angle_alpha   90.00
_cell.angle_beta   90.00
_cell.angle_gamma   90.00
#
_symmetry.space_group_name_H-M   'P 1'
#
loop_
_entity.id
_entity.type
_entity.pdbx_description
1 polymer ?
#
loop_
_entity_poly.entity_id
_entity_poly.type
_entity_poly.pdbx_seq_one_letter_code
_entity_poly.pdbx_strand_id
1 'polypeptide(L)'
;MINQSTIDTLKQMRFSAMAKELESQLSDPDTYSSLGFEERIALLVDAEWNRRQANKLAKCIRDAGFSAPNACMEEIEYHPDRKLDKTQLTRFSTITWRTRST
;
A
#
# COMPACT_ATOMS: atom_id res chain seq x y z
N MET A 1 -18.84 -26.19 6.43
CA MET A 1 -19.36 -25.25 7.45
C MET A 1 -18.27 -24.49 8.23
N ILE A 2 -16.97 -24.65 7.91
CA ILE A 2 -15.86 -23.99 8.64
C ILE A 2 -15.50 -22.61 8.06
N ASN A 3 -15.70 -22.40 6.76
CA ASN A 3 -15.18 -21.20 6.09
C ASN A 3 -15.82 -19.90 6.59
N GLN A 4 -17.15 -19.88 6.75
CA GLN A 4 -17.84 -18.66 7.18
C GLN A 4 -17.51 -18.27 8.62
N SER A 5 -17.45 -19.25 9.53
CA SER A 5 -17.06 -18.99 10.93
C SER A 5 -15.63 -18.46 11.04
N THR A 6 -14.71 -18.95 10.19
CA THR A 6 -13.32 -18.46 10.15
C THR A 6 -13.25 -17.03 9.64
N ILE A 7 -13.98 -16.72 8.56
CA ILE A 7 -14.08 -15.36 8.01
C ILE A 7 -14.64 -14.38 9.06
N ASP A 8 -15.69 -14.76 9.77
CA ASP A 8 -16.30 -13.91 10.79
C ASP A 8 -15.34 -13.69 11.97
N THR A 9 -14.58 -14.72 12.36
CA THR A 9 -13.54 -14.62 13.39
C THR A 9 -12.41 -13.69 12.95
N LEU A 10 -11.96 -13.78 11.70
CA LEU A 10 -10.95 -12.88 11.13
C LEU A 10 -11.43 -11.42 11.16
N LYS A 11 -12.69 -11.17 10.82
CA LYS A 11 -13.30 -9.84 10.89
C LYS A 11 -13.34 -9.32 12.34
N GLN A 12 -13.72 -10.15 13.31
CA GLN A 12 -13.70 -9.81 14.74
C GLN A 12 -12.29 -9.48 15.26
N MET A 13 -11.27 -10.21 14.79
CA MET A 13 -9.86 -9.95 15.10
C MET A 13 -9.27 -8.73 14.35
N ARG A 14 -10.09 -8.01 13.57
CA ARG A 14 -9.68 -6.86 12.73
C ARG A 14 -8.70 -7.22 11.61
N PHE A 15 -8.72 -8.45 11.13
CA PHE A 15 -7.98 -8.91 9.96
C PHE A 15 -8.87 -8.86 8.70
N SER A 16 -9.37 -7.67 8.38
CA SER A 16 -10.39 -7.51 7.33
C SER A 16 -9.87 -7.75 5.92
N ALA A 17 -8.60 -7.46 5.62
CA ALA A 17 -8.02 -7.76 4.30
C ALA A 17 -7.73 -9.26 4.16
N MET A 18 -7.23 -9.90 5.22
CA MET A 18 -7.06 -11.36 5.23
C MET A 18 -8.39 -12.09 5.03
N ALA A 19 -9.46 -11.64 5.71
CA ALA A 19 -10.79 -12.22 5.55
C ALA A 19 -11.30 -12.10 4.11
N LYS A 20 -11.08 -10.94 3.48
CA LYS A 20 -11.46 -10.71 2.08
C LYS A 20 -10.65 -11.57 1.12
N GLU A 21 -9.34 -11.69 1.33
CA GLU A 21 -8.48 -12.51 0.50
C GLU A 21 -8.84 -14.01 0.64
N LEU A 22 -9.23 -14.46 1.83
CA LEU A 22 -9.75 -15.81 2.04
C LEU A 22 -11.08 -16.04 1.29
N GLU A 23 -12.00 -15.06 1.32
CA GLU A 23 -13.22 -15.10 0.50
C GLU A 23 -12.91 -15.19 -1.00
N SER A 24 -11.91 -14.44 -1.49
CA SER A 24 -11.46 -14.50 -2.89
C SER A 24 -10.90 -15.87 -3.26
N GLN A 25 -10.00 -16.42 -2.44
CA GLN A 25 -9.39 -17.74 -2.67
C GLN A 25 -10.43 -18.87 -2.69
N LEU A 26 -11.48 -18.76 -1.86
CA LEU A 26 -12.58 -19.71 -1.84
C LEU A 26 -13.55 -19.55 -3.02
N SER A 27 -13.66 -18.34 -3.58
CA SER A 27 -14.56 -18.04 -4.70
C SER A 27 -13.98 -18.45 -6.04
N ASP A 28 -12.65 -18.54 -6.15
CA ASP A 28 -11.95 -18.98 -7.37
C ASP A 28 -10.95 -20.12 -7.08
N PRO A 29 -11.44 -21.33 -6.77
CA PRO A 29 -10.55 -22.44 -6.44
C PRO A 29 -9.59 -22.80 -7.58
N ASP A 30 -9.98 -22.63 -8.84
CA ASP A 30 -9.17 -23.05 -10.00
C ASP A 30 -7.87 -22.25 -10.10
N THR A 31 -7.94 -20.93 -9.87
CA THR A 31 -6.76 -20.06 -9.86
C THR A 31 -5.81 -20.39 -8.71
N TYR A 32 -6.35 -20.56 -7.50
CA TYR A 32 -5.54 -20.70 -6.27
C TYR A 32 -5.15 -22.15 -5.92
N SER A 33 -5.75 -23.16 -6.56
CA SER A 33 -5.37 -24.57 -6.39
C SER A 33 -4.04 -24.90 -7.04
N SER A 34 -3.59 -24.08 -8.01
CA SER A 34 -2.26 -24.18 -8.61
C SER A 34 -1.14 -23.78 -7.64
N LEU A 35 -1.45 -22.98 -6.61
CA LEU A 35 -0.53 -22.50 -5.60
C LEU A 35 -0.41 -23.48 -4.43
N GLY A 36 0.79 -23.53 -3.85
CA GLY A 36 1.06 -24.25 -2.61
C GLY A 36 0.29 -23.68 -1.42
N PHE A 37 0.12 -24.48 -0.36
CA PHE A 37 -0.53 -24.03 0.87
C PHE A 37 0.19 -22.82 1.50
N GLU A 38 1.52 -22.85 1.55
CA GLU A 38 2.32 -21.76 2.11
C GLU A 38 2.18 -20.47 1.29
N GLU A 39 2.11 -20.57 -0.04
CA GLU A 39 1.91 -19.41 -0.93
C GLU A 39 0.54 -18.78 -0.72
N ARG A 40 -0.51 -19.59 -0.59
CA ARG A 40 -1.86 -19.09 -0.26
C ARG A 40 -1.89 -18.37 1.08
N ILE A 41 -1.18 -18.88 2.09
CA ILE A 41 -1.05 -18.20 3.39
C ILE A 41 -0.23 -16.91 3.26
N ALA A 42 0.85 -16.91 2.49
CA ALA A 42 1.66 -15.72 2.26
C ALA A 42 0.79 -14.59 1.68
N LEU A 43 -0.02 -14.87 0.67
CA LEU A 43 -0.95 -13.90 0.07
C LEU A 43 -1.95 -13.32 1.09
N LEU A 44 -2.52 -14.19 1.94
CA LEU A 44 -3.45 -13.80 3.02
C LEU A 44 -2.78 -12.84 4.02
N VAL A 45 -1.55 -13.16 4.42
CA VAL A 45 -0.76 -12.35 5.37
C VAL A 45 -0.34 -11.03 4.74
N ASP A 46 0.14 -11.06 3.49
CA ASP A 46 0.60 -9.89 2.76
C ASP A 46 -0.54 -8.90 2.52
N ALA A 47 -1.73 -9.37 2.14
CA ALA A 47 -2.91 -8.54 1.97
C ALA A 47 -3.22 -7.72 3.24
N GLU A 48 -3.17 -8.39 4.40
CA GLU A 48 -3.44 -7.75 5.69
C GLU A 48 -2.31 -6.85 6.16
N TRP A 49 -1.06 -7.26 5.96
CA TRP A 49 0.11 -6.44 6.26
C TRP A 49 0.10 -5.14 5.45
N ASN A 50 -0.11 -5.23 4.12
CA ASN A 50 -0.17 -4.09 3.23
C ASN A 50 -1.28 -3.11 3.64
N ARG A 51 -2.47 -3.63 3.98
CA ARG A 51 -3.57 -2.79 4.50
C ARG A 51 -3.16 -2.04 5.78
N ARG A 52 -2.45 -2.71 6.71
CA ARG A 52 -1.99 -2.07 7.96
C ARG A 52 -0.93 -1.01 7.70
N GLN A 53 0.02 -1.26 6.81
CA GLN A 53 1.02 -0.26 6.42
C GLN A 53 0.38 0.96 5.75
N ALA A 54 -0.55 0.73 4.81
CA ALA A 54 -1.29 1.81 4.16
C ALA A 54 -2.09 2.66 5.17
N ASN A 55 -2.79 2.02 6.12
CA ASN A 55 -3.53 2.73 7.16
C ASN A 55 -2.61 3.52 8.11
N LYS A 56 -1.44 2.97 8.44
CA LYS A 56 -0.44 3.66 9.25
C LYS A 56 0.06 4.91 8.53
N LEU A 57 0.42 4.78 7.25
CA LEU A 57 0.86 5.91 6.42
C LEU A 57 -0.23 6.99 6.32
N ALA A 58 -1.47 6.59 5.99
CA ALA A 58 -2.59 7.51 5.89
C ALA A 58 -2.86 8.24 7.22
N LYS A 59 -2.69 7.55 8.36
CA LYS A 59 -2.78 8.19 9.67
C LYS A 59 -1.66 9.21 9.87
N CYS A 60 -0.41 8.86 9.59
CA CYS A 60 0.72 9.80 9.71
C CYS A 60 0.54 11.05 8.84
N ILE A 61 0.04 10.91 7.62
CA ILE A 61 -0.26 12.05 6.72
C ILE A 61 -1.32 12.96 7.32
N ARG A 62 -2.41 12.39 7.86
CA ARG A 62 -3.48 13.16 8.52
C ARG A 62 -2.98 13.88 9.77
N ASP A 63 -2.21 13.18 10.60
CA ASP A 63 -1.70 13.72 11.86
C ASP A 63 -0.66 14.84 11.62
N ALA A 64 0.03 14.83 10.48
CA ALA A 64 0.99 15.87 10.10
C ALA A 64 0.34 17.21 9.70
N GLY A 65 -0.98 17.24 9.45
CA GLY A 65 -1.72 18.49 9.18
C GLY A 65 -1.29 19.21 7.89
N PHE A 66 -0.83 18.48 6.87
CA PHE A 66 -0.45 19.08 5.59
C PHE A 66 -1.66 19.77 4.92
N SER A 67 -1.45 20.97 4.38
CA SER A 67 -2.48 21.69 3.62
C SER A 67 -2.91 20.94 2.36
N ALA A 68 -2.01 20.13 1.79
CA ALA A 68 -2.26 19.29 0.62
C ALA A 68 -1.74 17.86 0.92
N PRO A 69 -2.54 17.01 1.57
CA PRO A 69 -2.09 15.69 2.05
C PRO A 69 -1.80 14.67 0.94
N ASN A 70 -2.32 14.91 -0.26
CA ASN A 70 -2.11 14.05 -1.44
C ASN A 70 -1.10 14.64 -2.43
N ALA A 71 -0.41 15.73 -2.08
CA ALA A 71 0.52 16.38 -2.99
C ALA A 71 1.64 15.42 -3.43
N CYS A 72 1.80 15.26 -4.74
CA CYS A 72 2.84 14.44 -5.35
C CYS A 72 3.72 15.28 -6.29
N MET A 73 4.90 14.75 -6.67
CA MET A 73 5.84 15.46 -7.54
C MET A 73 5.30 15.60 -8.96
N GLU A 74 4.45 14.67 -9.38
CA GLU A 74 3.82 14.60 -10.70
C GLU A 74 2.79 15.73 -10.90
N GLU A 75 2.17 16.21 -9.82
CA GLU A 75 1.20 17.32 -9.83
C GLU A 75 1.85 18.71 -9.83
N ILE A 76 3.18 18.81 -9.85
CA ILE A 76 3.87 20.11 -9.89
C ILE A 76 3.66 20.75 -11.27
N GLU A 77 2.97 21.89 -11.29
CA GLU A 77 2.85 22.73 -12.48
C GLU A 77 4.10 23.62 -12.67
N TYR A 78 4.81 23.40 -13.78
CA TYR A 78 6.03 24.11 -14.17
C TYR A 78 5.70 25.31 -15.07
N HIS A 79 5.09 26.34 -14.51
CA HIS A 79 4.88 27.60 -15.23
C HIS A 79 6.19 28.40 -15.36
N PRO A 80 6.46 29.07 -16.50
CA PRO A 80 7.72 29.78 -16.74
C PRO A 80 8.03 30.90 -15.73
N ASP A 81 7.00 31.53 -15.16
CA ASP A 81 7.07 32.58 -14.15
C ASP A 81 7.52 32.07 -12.77
N ARG A 82 7.26 30.80 -12.44
CA ARG A 82 7.64 30.16 -11.17
C ARG A 82 9.12 29.83 -11.07
N LYS A 83 9.86 29.87 -12.19
CA LYS A 83 11.32 29.60 -12.27
C LYS A 83 11.73 28.25 -11.63
N LEU A 84 10.90 27.23 -11.81
CA LEU A 84 11.16 25.87 -11.30
C LEU A 84 11.83 25.02 -12.38
N ASP A 85 13.03 24.52 -12.08
CA ASP A 85 13.72 23.56 -12.95
C ASP A 85 13.24 22.13 -12.65
N LYS A 86 12.48 21.56 -13.59
CA LYS A 86 11.97 20.19 -13.52
C LYS A 86 13.08 19.16 -13.32
N THR A 87 14.24 19.34 -13.98
CA THR A 87 15.35 18.39 -13.90
C THR A 87 15.97 18.34 -12.50
N GLN A 88 16.08 19.50 -11.84
CA GLN A 88 16.58 19.58 -10.47
C GLN A 88 15.59 18.98 -9.48
N LEU A 89 14.30 19.29 -9.60
CA LEU A 89 13.26 18.76 -8.72
C LEU A 89 13.17 17.22 -8.79
N THR A 90 13.26 16.63 -9.99
CA THR A 90 13.31 15.18 -10.15
C THR A 90 14.59 14.58 -9.54
N ARG A 91 15.74 15.26 -9.65
CA ARG A 91 16.98 14.81 -8.98
C ARG A 91 16.87 14.86 -7.46
N PHE A 92 16.11 15.81 -6.92
CA PHE A 92 15.89 15.90 -5.48
C PHE A 92 14.97 14.80 -4.96
N SER A 93 13.91 14.43 -5.71
CA SER A 93 13.01 13.35 -5.30
C SER A 93 13.70 11.99 -5.21
N THR A 94 14.70 11.73 -6.06
CA THR A 94 15.44 10.46 -6.02
C THR A 94 16.54 10.42 -4.94
N ILE A 95 16.72 11.50 -4.17
CA ILE A 95 17.72 11.64 -3.09
C ILE A 95 19.18 11.41 -3.58
N THR A 96 19.39 11.30 -4.90
CA THR A 96 20.69 10.99 -5.53
C THR A 96 21.71 12.12 -5.38
N TRP A 97 21.28 13.30 -4.97
CA TRP A 97 22.18 14.41 -4.66
C TRP A 97 23.07 14.13 -3.42
N ARG A 98 22.68 13.20 -2.53
CA ARG A 98 23.45 12.83 -1.34
C ARG A 98 24.67 11.96 -1.62
N THR A 99 24.70 11.20 -2.73
CA THR A 99 25.82 10.29 -3.04
C THR A 99 27.04 11.00 -3.65
N ARG A 100 27.05 12.34 -3.63
CA ARG A 100 28.11 13.17 -4.22
C ARG A 100 28.99 13.88 -3.17
N SER A 101 29.14 13.28 -2.00
CA SER A 101 30.12 13.67 -0.98
C SER A 101 31.09 12.52 -0.73
N THR A 102 32.28 12.65 -1.32
CA THR A 102 33.54 11.88 -1.11
C THR A 102 33.51 10.37 -1.27
#